data_AF-A0A2J0T1L5-F1
#
_entry.id   AF-A0A2J0T1L5-F1
#
_cell.length_a   1.000
_cell.length_b   1.000
_cell.length_c   1.000
_cell.angle_alpha   90.00
_cell.angle_beta   90.00
_cell.angle_gamma   90.00
#
_symmetry.space_group_name_H-M   'P 1'
#
loop_
_entity.id
_entity.type
_entity.pdbx_description
1 polymer ?
#
loop_
_entity_poly.entity_id
_entity_poly.type
_entity_poly.pdbx_seq_one_letter_code
_entity_poly.pdbx_strand_id
1 'polypeptide(L)'
;MINLIPNNCIRLLTWLALSSIAFGSHARAGVENPSAYTYSRIFGVSEAEARYRSLKSVAAAPLEARIQAAEPATFGGLYVEHQPDFRIVVMFTRKPAETLAKYTQDPVFVAGTSPQSLEMLLATQAEGGAQLQARGVEFESGLDVKRSLVTFYVKDEVAARRTLRPLLGAVDFVKIKAVKGFTVTTAIQGGNRIAGATIACTTGFNVFDAERELGILTAGHCDNAASYQGVAAPMVFQAEQDAGDYDVQWHKESATGPRQPQANEITLINGPSPTLEITSVLPSTAMHLGDVVCKSGISGHYACGTIQDMNSMSNYNGVIGRYIRARNLSAGPLSVEGDSGGPVFSNHAAVGIIHGRGGEGTGFENDLYYMPIERVSVLGVSVLTEAFEVTGIADRTENYFRPFSVPVTYRGVPKFPIELTLERPVCPSGPCEPATETLSEKTPSPLNYTWVCFYPIVLYPPPVIPPPPLTWRERVTLKDASGIAAEPVEYNLHCSGCPDCP
;
A
#
# COMPACT_ATOMS: atom_id res chain seq x y z
N MET A 1 21.27 27.24 79.20
CA MET A 1 20.08 28.12 79.16
C MET A 1 20.36 29.23 78.16
N ILE A 2 19.47 29.37 77.17
CA ILE A 2 19.17 30.58 76.42
C ILE A 2 20.26 31.07 75.43
N ASN A 3 19.86 30.97 74.15
CA ASN A 3 20.42 31.65 72.97
C ASN A 3 20.69 33.13 73.21
N LEU A 4 21.68 33.68 72.49
CA LEU A 4 21.48 34.83 71.59
C LEU A 4 22.76 35.10 70.76
N ILE A 5 22.61 34.89 69.45
CA ILE A 5 23.34 35.46 68.30
C ILE A 5 22.96 36.98 68.21
N PRO A 6 23.61 37.92 67.48
CA PRO A 6 24.62 37.82 66.39
C PRO A 6 25.82 38.81 66.44
N ASN A 7 26.87 38.57 65.65
CA ASN A 7 27.02 39.19 64.31
C ASN A 7 28.28 38.71 63.60
N ASN A 8 28.08 38.20 62.39
CA ASN A 8 29.08 37.66 61.48
C ASN A 8 29.62 38.74 60.55
N CYS A 9 30.88 38.59 60.16
CA CYS A 9 31.47 39.26 59.02
C CYS A 9 32.34 38.25 58.24
N ILE A 10 32.27 38.35 56.90
CA ILE A 10 33.28 37.97 55.88
C ILE A 10 33.06 36.67 55.06
N ARG A 11 32.60 36.95 53.82
CA ARG A 11 32.94 36.40 52.47
C ARG A 11 32.84 34.90 52.18
N LEU A 12 31.92 34.55 51.26
CA LEU A 12 32.03 33.34 50.41
C LEU A 12 31.64 33.65 48.95
N LEU A 13 32.40 33.05 48.02
CA LEU A 13 32.19 33.07 46.58
C LEU A 13 30.83 32.44 46.19
N THR A 14 30.10 33.11 45.30
CA THR A 14 28.88 32.60 44.66
C THR A 14 29.21 31.82 43.39
N TRP A 15 28.92 30.52 43.38
CA TRP A 15 28.69 29.74 42.16
C TRP A 15 27.18 29.47 42.04
N LEU A 16 26.57 29.95 40.95
CA LEU A 16 25.17 29.74 40.61
C LEU A 16 24.97 28.28 40.15
N ALA A 17 24.18 27.51 40.88
CA ALA A 17 23.64 26.24 40.41
C ALA A 17 22.42 26.54 39.52
N LEU A 18 22.59 26.43 38.19
CA LEU A 18 21.47 26.31 37.27
C LEU A 18 20.91 24.88 37.38
N SER A 19 19.67 24.78 37.85
CA SER A 19 18.84 23.59 37.68
C SER A 19 18.56 23.40 36.19
N SER A 20 19.24 22.44 35.57
CA SER A 20 18.96 21.96 34.22
C SER A 20 17.64 21.19 34.22
N ILE A 21 16.59 21.86 33.75
CA ILE A 21 15.40 21.16 33.26
C ILE A 21 15.87 20.36 32.05
N ALA A 22 16.01 19.04 32.23
CA ALA A 22 16.22 18.14 31.12
C ALA A 22 14.94 18.17 30.26
N PHE A 23 14.98 18.98 29.21
CA PHE A 23 14.08 18.79 28.08
C PHE A 23 14.47 17.44 27.47
N GLY A 24 13.79 16.39 27.93
CA GLY A 24 13.78 15.12 27.22
C GLY A 24 13.35 15.43 25.80
N SER A 25 14.27 15.21 24.85
CA SER A 25 14.00 15.19 23.43
C SER A 25 12.83 14.26 23.20
N HIS A 26 11.62 14.83 23.13
CA HIS A 26 10.49 14.14 22.55
C HIS A 26 10.88 13.99 21.08
N ALA A 27 11.38 12.80 20.74
CA ALA A 27 11.33 12.34 19.36
C ALA A 27 9.91 12.64 18.91
N ARG A 28 9.76 13.53 17.93
CA ARG A 28 8.46 13.83 17.35
C ARG A 28 7.88 12.49 16.94
N ALA A 29 6.82 12.05 17.60
CA ALA A 29 6.13 10.82 17.22
C ALA A 29 5.90 10.92 15.70
N GLY A 30 6.46 9.97 14.95
CA GLY A 30 6.40 9.98 13.50
C GLY A 30 4.94 10.06 13.05
N VAL A 31 4.71 10.66 11.88
CA VAL A 31 3.37 10.64 11.28
C VAL A 31 3.04 9.19 10.93
N GLU A 32 2.19 8.56 11.74
CA GLU A 32 1.79 7.14 11.58
C GLU A 32 1.01 6.90 10.28
N ASN A 33 0.10 7.83 9.92
CA ASN A 33 -0.69 7.75 8.70
C ASN A 33 -0.53 9.04 7.87
N PRO A 34 0.39 9.05 6.90
CA PRO A 34 0.66 10.19 6.03
C PRO A 34 -0.55 10.67 5.24
N SER A 35 -1.41 9.76 4.76
CA SER A 35 -2.64 10.13 4.04
C SER A 35 -3.61 10.91 4.92
N ALA A 36 -3.90 10.40 6.12
CA ALA A 36 -4.75 11.08 7.09
C ALA A 36 -4.12 12.40 7.55
N TYR A 37 -2.79 12.43 7.68
CA TYR A 37 -2.04 13.63 8.01
C TYR A 37 -2.21 14.72 6.95
N THR A 38 -2.01 14.39 5.68
CA THR A 38 -2.13 15.34 4.58
C THR A 38 -3.57 15.80 4.40
N TYR A 39 -4.52 14.86 4.45
CA TYR A 39 -5.96 15.15 4.37
C TYR A 39 -6.39 16.19 5.40
N SER A 40 -6.06 15.96 6.68
CA SER A 40 -6.51 16.82 7.78
C SER A 40 -6.02 18.27 7.65
N ARG A 41 -4.84 18.47 7.07
CA ARG A 41 -4.23 19.79 6.88
C ARG A 41 -4.89 20.53 5.72
N ILE A 42 -5.24 19.80 4.66
CA ILE A 42 -5.93 20.36 3.48
C ILE A 42 -7.38 20.73 3.81
N PHE A 43 -8.11 19.85 4.49
CA PHE A 43 -9.54 20.04 4.76
C PHE A 43 -9.84 20.70 6.11
N GLY A 44 -8.82 20.98 6.93
CA GLY A 44 -8.98 21.66 8.22
C GLY A 44 -9.71 20.84 9.28
N VAL A 45 -9.44 19.52 9.33
CA VAL A 45 -10.07 18.58 10.26
C VAL A 45 -9.04 17.86 11.12
N SER A 46 -9.46 17.04 12.10
CA SER A 46 -8.53 16.18 12.84
C SER A 46 -8.10 14.96 12.02
N GLU A 47 -6.97 14.34 12.36
CA GLU A 47 -6.55 13.08 11.72
C GLU A 47 -7.55 11.94 11.97
N ALA A 48 -8.19 11.93 13.15
CA ALA A 48 -9.25 10.97 13.46
C ALA A 48 -10.46 11.15 12.52
N GLU A 49 -10.85 12.40 12.25
CA GLU A 49 -11.91 12.73 11.29
C GLU A 49 -11.50 12.37 9.86
N ALA A 50 -10.25 12.63 9.48
CA ALA A 50 -9.73 12.21 8.17
C ALA A 50 -9.82 10.68 7.95
N ARG A 51 -9.39 9.91 8.96
CA ARG A 51 -9.50 8.44 8.95
C ARG A 51 -10.97 8.00 8.90
N TYR A 52 -11.84 8.62 9.70
CA TYR A 52 -13.29 8.35 9.69
C TYR A 52 -13.91 8.54 8.30
N ARG A 53 -13.65 9.68 7.64
CA ARG A 53 -14.18 9.99 6.31
C ARG A 53 -13.71 9.01 5.26
N SER A 54 -12.43 8.64 5.29
CA SER A 54 -11.88 7.65 4.37
C SER A 54 -12.51 6.26 4.57
N LEU A 55 -12.61 5.80 5.82
CA LEU A 55 -13.28 4.54 6.15
C LEU A 55 -14.76 4.54 5.75
N LYS A 56 -15.45 5.67 5.94
CA LYS A 56 -16.84 5.84 5.52
C LYS A 56 -17.01 5.74 4.02
N SER A 57 -16.09 6.30 3.25
CA SER A 57 -16.11 6.14 1.79
C SER A 57 -15.88 4.68 1.39
N VAL A 58 -14.84 4.01 1.91
CA VAL A 58 -14.59 2.59 1.60
C VAL A 58 -15.80 1.72 1.96
N ALA A 59 -16.45 1.99 3.09
CA ALA A 59 -17.65 1.29 3.53
C ALA A 59 -18.91 1.58 2.66
N ALA A 60 -18.86 2.55 1.76
CA ALA A 60 -19.93 2.84 0.80
C ALA A 60 -19.98 1.84 -0.37
N ALA A 61 -18.89 1.16 -0.70
CA ALA A 61 -18.82 0.29 -1.86
C ALA A 61 -19.88 -0.84 -1.85
N PRO A 62 -20.14 -1.56 -0.74
CA PRO A 62 -21.24 -2.55 -0.70
C PRO A 62 -22.63 -1.93 -0.84
N LEU A 63 -22.81 -0.67 -0.44
CA LEU A 63 -24.07 0.05 -0.64
C LEU A 63 -24.22 0.42 -2.12
N GLU A 64 -23.19 0.98 -2.74
CA GLU A 64 -23.17 1.29 -4.17
C GLU A 64 -23.46 0.07 -5.02
N ALA A 65 -22.75 -1.03 -4.79
CA ALA A 65 -22.94 -2.28 -5.55
C ALA A 65 -24.39 -2.80 -5.45
N ARG A 66 -25.01 -2.74 -4.27
CA ARG A 66 -26.42 -3.13 -4.08
C ARG A 66 -27.38 -2.20 -4.82
N ILE A 67 -27.14 -0.89 -4.77
CA ILE A 67 -27.98 0.11 -5.47
C ILE A 67 -27.84 -0.07 -6.98
N GLN A 68 -26.62 -0.21 -7.49
CA GLN A 68 -26.36 -0.42 -8.91
C GLN A 68 -27.03 -1.69 -9.44
N ALA A 69 -26.98 -2.79 -8.67
CA ALA A 69 -27.63 -4.05 -9.05
C ALA A 69 -29.17 -3.97 -9.01
N ALA A 70 -29.74 -3.27 -8.04
CA ALA A 70 -31.18 -3.22 -7.84
C ALA A 70 -31.89 -2.12 -8.64
N GLU A 71 -31.21 -1.01 -8.92
CA GLU A 71 -31.76 0.19 -9.57
C GLU A 71 -30.95 0.62 -10.81
N PRO A 72 -30.50 -0.29 -11.71
CA PRO A 72 -29.53 0.02 -12.78
C PRO A 72 -30.01 1.12 -13.74
N ALA A 73 -31.30 1.12 -14.06
CA ALA A 73 -31.92 2.11 -14.94
C ALA A 73 -32.05 3.52 -14.33
N THR A 74 -31.83 3.67 -13.02
CA THR A 74 -31.99 4.98 -12.35
C THR A 74 -30.77 5.43 -11.56
N PHE A 75 -29.90 4.53 -11.13
CA PHE A 75 -28.69 4.88 -10.41
C PHE A 75 -27.77 5.70 -11.31
N GLY A 76 -27.46 6.92 -10.89
CA GLY A 76 -26.65 7.91 -11.60
C GLY A 76 -25.19 7.96 -11.18
N GLY A 77 -24.77 7.10 -10.25
CA GLY A 77 -23.42 7.08 -9.69
C GLY A 77 -23.34 7.62 -8.26
N LEU A 78 -22.18 7.41 -7.63
CA LEU A 78 -21.87 7.84 -6.27
C LEU A 78 -20.58 8.66 -6.25
N TYR A 79 -20.53 9.71 -5.44
CA TYR A 79 -19.31 10.48 -5.21
C TYR A 79 -19.21 11.05 -3.79
N VAL A 80 -18.00 11.36 -3.36
CA VAL A 80 -17.68 11.93 -2.05
C VAL A 80 -17.46 13.44 -2.18
N GLU A 81 -17.98 14.20 -1.23
CA GLU A 81 -17.68 15.61 -1.04
C GLU A 81 -17.11 15.82 0.35
N HIS A 82 -15.98 16.52 0.42
CA HIS A 82 -15.27 16.77 1.68
C HIS A 82 -15.62 18.14 2.29
N GLN A 83 -16.20 19.04 1.50
CA GLN A 83 -16.55 20.40 1.85
C GLN A 83 -17.84 20.86 1.12
N PRO A 84 -18.59 21.83 1.68
CA PRO A 84 -18.40 22.43 3.01
C PRO A 84 -18.62 21.44 4.15
N ASP A 85 -19.50 20.47 3.95
CA ASP A 85 -19.73 19.34 4.85
C ASP A 85 -19.31 18.03 4.18
N PHE A 86 -18.89 17.06 4.99
CA PHE A 86 -18.60 15.72 4.49
C PHE A 86 -19.90 14.98 4.16
N ARG A 87 -20.03 14.54 2.91
CA ARG A 87 -21.19 13.76 2.45
C ARG A 87 -20.82 12.82 1.32
N ILE A 88 -21.56 11.73 1.22
CA ILE A 88 -21.51 10.77 0.13
C ILE A 88 -22.79 10.96 -0.67
N VAL A 89 -22.69 11.50 -1.87
CA VAL A 89 -23.84 11.81 -2.71
C VAL A 89 -24.14 10.63 -3.62
N VAL A 90 -25.39 10.14 -3.55
CA VAL A 90 -25.90 9.05 -4.37
C VAL A 90 -26.91 9.62 -5.36
N MET A 91 -26.58 9.53 -6.64
CA MET A 91 -27.35 10.18 -7.70
C MET A 91 -28.41 9.23 -8.27
N PHE A 92 -29.60 9.75 -8.56
CA PHE A 92 -30.66 8.99 -9.24
C PHE A 92 -31.37 9.83 -10.31
N THR A 93 -31.89 9.19 -11.34
CA THR A 93 -32.69 9.86 -12.39
C THR A 93 -34.09 10.23 -11.97
N ARG A 94 -34.63 9.55 -10.95
CA ARG A 94 -35.97 9.81 -10.42
C ARG A 94 -36.06 9.42 -8.95
N LYS A 95 -36.87 10.18 -8.20
CA LYS A 95 -37.20 9.92 -6.80
C LYS A 95 -35.97 9.65 -5.90
N PRO A 96 -34.91 10.48 -5.97
CA PRO A 96 -33.63 10.17 -5.33
C PRO A 96 -33.75 9.91 -3.81
N ALA A 97 -34.47 10.77 -3.08
CA ALA A 97 -34.64 10.63 -1.63
C ALA A 97 -35.46 9.38 -1.25
N GLU A 98 -36.57 9.11 -1.94
CA GLU A 98 -37.39 7.92 -1.71
C GLU A 98 -36.59 6.63 -1.99
N THR A 99 -35.78 6.62 -3.06
CA THR A 99 -34.97 5.46 -3.42
C THR A 99 -33.85 5.23 -2.42
N LEU A 100 -33.07 6.27 -2.08
CA LEU A 100 -31.96 6.14 -1.13
C LEU A 100 -32.42 5.65 0.26
N ALA A 101 -33.57 6.12 0.73
CA ALA A 101 -34.15 5.74 2.02
C ALA A 101 -34.46 4.23 2.14
N LYS A 102 -34.58 3.51 1.02
CA LYS A 102 -34.72 2.04 1.02
C LYS A 102 -33.43 1.32 1.41
N TYR A 103 -32.27 1.97 1.23
CA TYR A 103 -30.96 1.33 1.36
C TYR A 103 -30.18 1.78 2.59
N THR A 104 -30.38 3.03 3.03
CA THR A 104 -29.68 3.58 4.21
C THR A 104 -30.46 4.71 4.87
N GLN A 105 -30.27 4.87 6.16
CA GLN A 105 -30.72 6.02 6.96
C GLN A 105 -29.54 6.83 7.52
N ASP A 106 -28.30 6.48 7.15
CA ASP A 106 -27.11 7.19 7.60
C ASP A 106 -27.08 8.60 6.96
N PRO A 107 -27.07 9.68 7.76
CA PRO A 107 -27.17 11.05 7.27
C PRO A 107 -25.97 11.53 6.45
N VAL A 108 -24.85 10.79 6.47
CA VAL A 108 -23.70 11.06 5.58
C VAL A 108 -24.09 10.85 4.12
N PHE A 109 -25.04 9.94 3.84
CA PHE A 109 -25.52 9.67 2.49
C PHE A 109 -26.62 10.65 2.11
N VAL A 110 -26.40 11.39 1.03
CA VAL A 110 -27.34 12.40 0.53
C VAL A 110 -27.78 12.00 -0.87
N ALA A 111 -29.08 12.09 -1.13
CA ALA A 111 -29.60 11.77 -2.45
C ALA A 111 -29.50 12.99 -3.39
N GLY A 112 -29.08 12.77 -4.63
CA GLY A 112 -29.01 13.81 -5.67
C GLY A 112 -29.70 13.39 -6.96
N THR A 113 -30.02 14.36 -7.83
CA THR A 113 -30.67 14.11 -9.11
C THR A 113 -29.65 14.09 -10.24
N SER A 114 -29.67 13.06 -11.08
CA SER A 114 -28.86 12.96 -12.30
C SER A 114 -29.75 12.91 -13.54
N PRO A 115 -29.45 13.64 -14.63
CA PRO A 115 -30.14 13.46 -15.90
C PRO A 115 -30.07 12.03 -16.48
N GLN A 116 -28.96 11.31 -16.26
CA GLN A 116 -28.70 10.00 -16.87
C GLN A 116 -28.33 8.95 -15.82
N SER A 117 -28.62 7.68 -16.07
CA SER A 117 -28.08 6.59 -15.25
C SER A 117 -26.58 6.41 -15.55
N LEU A 118 -25.83 5.89 -14.58
CA LEU A 118 -24.43 5.53 -14.74
C LEU A 118 -24.25 4.49 -15.84
N GLU A 119 -25.18 3.52 -15.93
CA GLU A 119 -25.22 2.54 -17.01
C GLU A 119 -25.29 3.21 -18.39
N MET A 120 -26.15 4.22 -18.55
CA MET A 120 -26.29 4.96 -19.82
C MET A 120 -25.02 5.74 -20.15
N LEU A 121 -24.36 6.35 -19.17
CA LEU A 121 -23.10 7.08 -19.36
C LEU A 121 -21.98 6.11 -19.81
N LEU A 122 -21.83 4.97 -19.12
CA LEU A 122 -20.83 3.95 -19.44
C LEU A 122 -21.07 3.34 -20.84
N ALA A 123 -22.30 3.00 -21.16
CA ALA A 123 -22.66 2.46 -22.47
C ALA A 123 -22.38 3.47 -23.59
N THR A 124 -22.73 4.74 -23.38
CA THR A 124 -22.46 5.83 -24.34
C THR A 124 -20.96 6.04 -24.56
N GLN A 125 -20.17 6.00 -23.48
CA GLN A 125 -18.71 6.12 -23.56
C GLN A 125 -18.10 4.94 -24.33
N ALA A 126 -18.51 3.72 -24.02
CA ALA A 126 -18.03 2.50 -24.68
C ALA A 126 -18.36 2.50 -26.19
N GLU A 127 -19.60 2.84 -26.55
CA GLU A 127 -20.03 2.92 -27.94
C GLU A 127 -19.25 4.00 -28.72
N GLY A 128 -19.12 5.20 -28.15
CA GLY A 128 -18.37 6.27 -28.80
C GLY A 128 -16.88 5.92 -28.96
N GLY A 129 -16.28 5.30 -27.95
CA GLY A 129 -14.90 4.82 -28.01
C GLY A 129 -14.69 3.76 -29.10
N ALA A 130 -15.60 2.79 -29.21
CA ALA A 130 -15.55 1.75 -30.24
C ALA A 130 -15.69 2.34 -31.65
N GLN A 131 -16.61 3.30 -31.86
CA GLN A 131 -16.76 3.98 -33.15
C GLN A 131 -15.50 4.76 -33.55
N LEU A 132 -14.89 5.48 -32.62
CA LEU A 132 -13.65 6.25 -32.85
C LEU A 132 -12.49 5.30 -33.19
N GLN A 133 -12.30 4.24 -32.41
CA GLN A 133 -11.24 3.24 -32.64
C GLN A 133 -11.41 2.56 -34.00
N ALA A 134 -12.62 2.14 -34.37
CA ALA A 134 -12.91 1.50 -35.66
C ALA A 134 -12.61 2.40 -36.87
N ARG A 135 -12.57 3.72 -36.66
CA ARG A 135 -12.24 4.72 -37.69
C ARG A 135 -10.82 5.27 -37.57
N GLY A 136 -10.01 4.74 -36.65
CA GLY A 136 -8.63 5.20 -36.41
C GLY A 136 -8.56 6.64 -35.90
N VAL A 137 -9.62 7.15 -35.27
CA VAL A 137 -9.60 8.47 -34.64
C VAL A 137 -9.05 8.32 -33.24
N GLU A 138 -7.87 8.89 -32.98
CA GLU A 138 -7.29 8.90 -31.65
C GLU A 138 -8.16 9.72 -30.69
N PHE A 139 -8.34 9.19 -29.48
CA PHE A 139 -9.14 9.84 -28.46
C PHE A 139 -8.69 9.49 -27.05
N GLU A 140 -9.12 10.34 -26.13
CA GLU A 140 -9.27 10.06 -24.71
C GLU A 140 -10.71 10.38 -24.33
N SER A 141 -11.31 9.67 -23.38
CA SER A 141 -12.65 10.00 -22.90
C SER A 141 -12.75 9.88 -21.39
N GLY A 142 -13.68 10.65 -20.84
CA GLY A 142 -13.95 10.64 -19.41
C GLY A 142 -15.41 10.90 -19.08
N LEU A 143 -15.78 10.53 -17.85
CA LEU A 143 -17.12 10.67 -17.29
C LEU A 143 -17.14 11.77 -16.23
N ASP A 144 -18.04 12.73 -16.37
CA ASP A 144 -18.39 13.69 -15.32
C ASP A 144 -19.72 13.23 -14.71
N VAL A 145 -19.66 12.39 -13.67
CA VAL A 145 -20.86 11.86 -12.99
C VAL A 145 -21.68 12.97 -12.33
N LYS A 146 -21.02 14.03 -11.83
CA LYS A 146 -21.71 15.15 -11.18
C LYS A 146 -22.56 15.93 -12.17
N ARG A 147 -22.10 16.06 -13.42
CA ARG A 147 -22.82 16.77 -14.49
C ARG A 147 -23.55 15.84 -15.46
N SER A 148 -23.38 14.54 -15.31
CA SER A 148 -23.91 13.48 -16.18
C SER A 148 -23.52 13.68 -17.64
N LEU A 149 -22.21 13.87 -17.89
CA LEU A 149 -21.65 14.10 -19.22
C LEU A 149 -20.59 13.06 -19.57
N VAL A 150 -20.57 12.67 -20.84
CA VAL A 150 -19.45 11.94 -21.46
C VAL A 150 -18.66 12.91 -22.32
N THR A 151 -17.35 13.04 -22.09
CA THR A 151 -16.50 13.91 -22.91
C THR A 151 -15.47 13.09 -23.67
N PHE A 152 -15.41 13.27 -24.99
CA PHE A 152 -14.33 12.77 -25.85
C PHE A 152 -13.36 13.91 -26.17
N TYR A 153 -12.12 13.74 -25.75
CA TYR A 153 -10.99 14.58 -26.09
C TYR A 153 -10.34 14.00 -27.36
N VAL A 154 -10.15 14.83 -28.37
CA VAL A 154 -9.66 14.39 -29.70
C VAL A 154 -8.71 15.43 -30.29
N LYS A 155 -7.78 15.01 -31.13
CA LYS A 155 -6.94 15.94 -31.90
C LYS A 155 -7.66 16.50 -33.13
N ASP A 156 -8.40 15.64 -33.84
CA ASP A 156 -9.20 16.00 -35.01
C ASP A 156 -10.69 16.01 -34.66
N GLU A 157 -11.20 17.18 -34.28
CA GLU A 157 -12.61 17.37 -33.94
C GLU A 157 -13.55 17.10 -35.13
N VAL A 158 -13.14 17.40 -36.36
CA VAL A 158 -13.98 17.21 -37.55
C VAL A 158 -14.15 15.71 -37.84
N ALA A 159 -13.07 14.94 -37.78
CA ALA A 159 -13.12 13.49 -37.92
C ALA A 159 -13.96 12.87 -36.80
N ALA A 160 -13.75 13.29 -35.54
CA ALA A 160 -14.50 12.78 -34.40
C ALA A 160 -16.00 13.06 -34.52
N ARG A 161 -16.41 14.28 -34.86
CA ARG A 161 -17.82 14.65 -35.07
C ARG A 161 -18.47 13.87 -36.21
N ARG A 162 -17.72 13.62 -37.29
CA ARG A 162 -18.20 12.80 -38.42
C ARG A 162 -18.43 11.35 -37.97
N THR A 163 -17.47 10.78 -37.26
CA THR A 163 -17.53 9.42 -36.74
C THR A 163 -18.67 9.25 -35.74
N LEU A 164 -18.78 10.16 -34.77
CA LEU A 164 -19.79 10.12 -33.70
C LEU A 164 -21.15 10.71 -34.10
N ARG A 165 -21.37 11.07 -35.37
CA ARG A 165 -22.64 11.65 -35.83
C ARG A 165 -23.87 10.83 -35.43
N PRO A 166 -23.89 9.48 -35.54
CA PRO A 166 -25.03 8.69 -35.08
C PRO A 166 -25.27 8.84 -33.58
N LEU A 167 -24.21 8.78 -32.77
CA LEU A 167 -24.29 8.90 -31.31
C LEU A 167 -24.78 10.28 -30.89
N LEU A 168 -24.21 11.35 -31.45
CA LEU A 168 -24.60 12.74 -31.18
C LEU A 168 -26.04 13.07 -31.63
N GLY A 169 -26.60 12.29 -32.57
CA GLY A 169 -28.01 12.40 -32.95
C GLY A 169 -28.96 11.67 -32.01
N ALA A 170 -28.46 10.69 -31.24
CA ALA A 170 -29.23 9.89 -30.31
C ALA A 170 -29.23 10.45 -28.88
N VAL A 171 -28.17 11.16 -28.47
CA VAL A 171 -28.01 11.70 -27.11
C VAL A 171 -27.43 13.12 -27.12
N ASP A 172 -27.78 13.92 -26.11
CA ASP A 172 -27.37 15.32 -25.97
C ASP A 172 -26.32 15.57 -24.87
N PHE A 173 -25.95 14.53 -24.12
CA PHE A 173 -24.99 14.59 -23.01
C PHE A 173 -23.56 14.17 -23.39
N VAL A 174 -23.25 14.10 -24.69
CA VAL A 174 -21.90 13.86 -25.22
C VAL A 174 -21.25 15.16 -25.63
N LYS A 175 -20.02 15.39 -25.16
CA LYS A 175 -19.17 16.52 -25.56
C LYS A 175 -17.94 16.04 -26.32
N ILE A 176 -17.52 16.83 -27.29
CA ILE A 176 -16.25 16.65 -28.00
C ILE A 176 -15.42 17.89 -27.73
N LYS A 177 -14.16 17.69 -27.31
CA LYS A 177 -13.21 18.76 -27.04
C LYS A 177 -11.92 18.52 -27.83
N ALA A 178 -11.51 19.49 -28.62
CA ALA A 178 -10.21 19.47 -29.26
C ALA A 178 -9.07 19.62 -28.22
N VAL A 179 -8.05 18.78 -28.31
CA VAL A 179 -6.86 18.78 -27.44
C VAL A 179 -5.59 18.62 -28.27
N LYS A 180 -4.43 18.94 -27.68
CA LYS A 180 -3.13 18.81 -28.35
C LYS A 180 -2.46 17.45 -28.07
N GLY A 181 -2.71 16.89 -26.90
CA GLY A 181 -2.22 15.58 -26.49
C GLY A 181 -3.22 14.82 -25.62
N PHE A 182 -2.92 13.55 -25.39
CA PHE A 182 -3.64 12.65 -24.48
C PHE A 182 -2.74 12.32 -23.29
N THR A 183 -3.21 11.46 -22.39
CA THR A 183 -2.38 10.87 -21.32
C THR A 183 -0.98 10.52 -21.82
N VAL A 184 0.02 11.02 -21.11
CA VAL A 184 1.43 10.73 -21.36
C VAL A 184 1.98 9.95 -20.19
N THR A 185 2.77 8.92 -20.48
CA THR A 185 3.47 8.19 -19.43
C THR A 185 4.47 9.10 -18.75
N THR A 186 4.60 8.95 -17.44
CA THR A 186 5.46 9.79 -16.60
C THR A 186 6.82 9.15 -16.38
N ALA A 187 7.45 8.64 -17.42
CA ALA A 187 8.79 8.08 -17.34
C ALA A 187 9.81 9.15 -17.78
N ILE A 188 10.96 9.28 -17.11
CA ILE A 188 12.00 10.22 -17.56
C ILE A 188 12.64 9.65 -18.82
N GLN A 189 12.42 10.30 -19.96
CA GLN A 189 13.14 10.00 -21.20
C GLN A 189 14.27 11.00 -21.44
N GLY A 190 15.52 10.54 -21.35
CA GLY A 190 16.72 11.32 -21.70
C GLY A 190 17.07 11.21 -23.20
N GLY A 191 17.43 12.34 -23.83
CA GLY A 191 17.59 12.50 -25.28
C GLY A 191 18.62 11.58 -25.98
N ASN A 192 18.17 11.01 -27.10
CA ASN A 192 18.87 10.14 -28.07
C ASN A 192 19.27 8.74 -27.57
N ARG A 193 18.64 7.74 -28.21
CA ARG A 193 18.88 6.30 -28.10
C ARG A 193 20.30 5.97 -28.58
N ILE A 194 21.21 5.72 -27.64
CA ILE A 194 22.47 5.01 -27.90
C ILE A 194 22.50 3.81 -26.95
N ALA A 195 22.90 2.66 -27.48
CA ALA A 195 22.79 1.34 -26.86
C ALA A 195 23.27 1.33 -25.39
N GLY A 196 22.32 1.24 -24.45
CA GLY A 196 22.55 0.95 -23.04
C GLY A 196 22.05 2.02 -22.06
N ALA A 197 20.78 1.89 -21.62
CA ALA A 197 20.16 2.45 -20.39
C ALA A 197 20.03 4.00 -20.28
N THR A 198 18.99 4.61 -19.70
CA THR A 198 17.86 4.09 -18.89
C THR A 198 16.76 5.16 -18.82
N ILE A 199 15.52 4.80 -19.11
CA ILE A 199 14.36 5.58 -18.69
C ILE A 199 14.26 5.50 -17.17
N ALA A 200 14.27 6.63 -16.45
CA ALA A 200 14.10 6.61 -15.00
C ALA A 200 12.62 6.53 -14.64
N CYS A 201 12.28 5.49 -13.87
CA CYS A 201 10.97 5.23 -13.30
C CYS A 201 11.07 5.08 -11.78
N THR A 202 9.93 5.03 -11.12
CA THR A 202 9.80 4.76 -9.69
C THR A 202 9.33 3.32 -9.48
N THR A 203 9.85 2.66 -8.45
CA THR A 203 9.34 1.36 -7.99
C THR A 203 7.98 1.51 -7.31
N GLY A 204 7.07 0.58 -7.56
CA GLY A 204 5.73 0.53 -6.96
C GLY A 204 5.73 -0.13 -5.59
N PHE A 205 5.19 -1.35 -5.53
CA PHE A 205 5.07 -2.14 -4.30
C PHE A 205 5.96 -3.38 -4.34
N ASN A 206 6.42 -3.80 -3.16
CA ASN A 206 6.95 -5.16 -2.99
C ASN A 206 5.81 -6.15 -3.23
N VAL A 207 6.13 -7.23 -3.94
CA VAL A 207 5.19 -8.29 -4.32
C VAL A 207 5.79 -9.66 -4.11
N PHE A 208 4.94 -10.68 -4.15
CA PHE A 208 5.36 -12.07 -4.21
C PHE A 208 4.53 -12.86 -5.24
N ASP A 209 5.13 -13.90 -5.82
CA ASP A 209 4.46 -14.83 -6.74
C ASP A 209 3.81 -16.03 -6.01
N ALA A 210 3.21 -16.94 -6.78
CA ALA A 210 2.59 -18.17 -6.25
C ALA A 210 3.58 -19.07 -5.49
N GLU A 211 4.85 -19.06 -5.90
CA GLU A 211 5.93 -19.76 -5.24
C GLU A 211 6.39 -19.05 -3.96
N ARG A 212 5.88 -17.84 -3.65
CA ARG A 212 6.29 -16.94 -2.55
C ARG A 212 7.70 -16.39 -2.70
N GLU A 213 8.17 -16.16 -3.93
CA GLU A 213 9.40 -15.41 -4.20
C GLU A 213 9.09 -13.92 -4.26
N LEU A 214 9.91 -13.12 -3.58
CA LEU A 214 9.73 -11.68 -3.49
C LEU A 214 10.26 -10.95 -4.73
N GLY A 215 9.60 -9.85 -5.07
CA GLY A 215 9.97 -8.95 -6.15
C GLY A 215 9.41 -7.55 -5.95
N ILE A 216 9.56 -6.71 -6.96
CA ILE A 216 9.11 -5.32 -6.96
C ILE A 216 8.36 -5.03 -8.26
N LEU A 217 7.28 -4.27 -8.17
CA LEU A 217 6.53 -3.76 -9.32
C LEU A 217 7.12 -2.46 -9.87
N THR A 218 6.89 -2.22 -11.15
CA THR A 218 6.95 -0.88 -11.77
C THR A 218 5.99 -0.85 -12.98
N ALA A 219 5.94 0.27 -13.72
CA ALA A 219 5.10 0.38 -14.90
C ALA A 219 5.67 -0.43 -16.07
N GLY A 220 4.80 -0.95 -16.92
CA GLY A 220 5.13 -1.80 -18.08
C GLY A 220 5.95 -1.04 -19.12
N HIS A 221 5.66 0.24 -19.36
CA HIS A 221 6.45 1.06 -20.30
C HIS A 221 7.85 1.45 -19.79
N CYS A 222 8.23 1.08 -18.57
CA CYS A 222 9.59 1.29 -18.10
C CYS A 222 10.53 0.24 -18.70
N ASP A 223 11.84 0.55 -18.77
CA ASP A 223 12.80 -0.39 -19.34
C ASP A 223 12.85 -1.71 -18.52
N ASN A 224 12.78 -2.84 -19.21
CA ASN A 224 12.87 -4.17 -18.60
C ASN A 224 14.26 -4.40 -17.98
N ALA A 225 15.28 -3.74 -18.54
CA ALA A 225 16.62 -3.67 -17.96
C ALA A 225 16.69 -2.56 -16.91
N ALA A 226 16.35 -2.90 -15.67
CA ALA A 226 16.31 -1.96 -14.56
C ALA A 226 17.43 -2.20 -13.54
N SER A 227 17.94 -1.12 -12.96
CA SER A 227 18.76 -1.14 -11.74
C SER A 227 18.04 -0.34 -10.66
N TYR A 228 18.13 -0.82 -9.42
CA TYR A 228 17.60 -0.09 -8.28
C TYR A 228 18.65 0.88 -7.73
N GLN A 229 18.29 2.14 -7.50
CA GLN A 229 19.24 3.13 -7.00
C GLN A 229 19.72 2.73 -5.60
N GLY A 230 21.01 2.45 -5.46
CA GLY A 230 21.61 1.95 -4.21
C GLY A 230 21.86 0.45 -4.17
N VAL A 231 21.42 -0.31 -5.19
CA VAL A 231 21.76 -1.73 -5.37
C VAL A 231 22.64 -1.87 -6.60
N ALA A 232 23.83 -2.45 -6.41
CA ALA A 232 24.83 -2.58 -7.48
C ALA A 232 24.44 -3.62 -8.54
N ALA A 233 23.61 -4.60 -8.18
CA ALA A 233 23.15 -5.64 -9.09
C ALA A 233 21.91 -5.19 -9.88
N PRO A 234 21.84 -5.48 -11.20
CA PRO A 234 20.61 -5.32 -11.97
C PRO A 234 19.46 -6.15 -11.38
N MET A 235 18.25 -5.62 -11.50
CA MET A 235 17.04 -6.37 -11.18
C MET A 235 16.75 -7.37 -12.31
N VAL A 236 16.25 -8.55 -11.96
CA VAL A 236 15.93 -9.62 -12.91
C VAL A 236 14.48 -9.49 -13.35
N PHE A 237 14.27 -9.03 -14.58
CA PHE A 237 12.96 -8.98 -15.21
C PHE A 237 12.27 -10.36 -15.20
N GLN A 238 10.98 -10.37 -14.88
CA GLN A 238 10.18 -11.59 -14.84
C GLN A 238 9.08 -11.60 -15.91
N ALA A 239 8.20 -10.59 -15.89
CA ALA A 239 7.07 -10.48 -16.80
C ALA A 239 6.54 -9.04 -16.90
N GLU A 240 5.81 -8.77 -17.98
CA GLU A 240 5.23 -7.47 -18.31
C GLU A 240 3.87 -7.66 -19.00
N GLN A 241 2.98 -6.68 -18.79
CA GLN A 241 1.82 -6.39 -19.61
C GLN A 241 1.77 -4.87 -19.86
N ASP A 242 1.95 -4.47 -21.12
CA ASP A 242 2.08 -3.06 -21.52
C ASP A 242 1.10 -2.72 -22.67
N ALA A 243 -0.20 -2.94 -22.46
CA ALA A 243 -1.23 -2.60 -23.44
C ALA A 243 -2.63 -2.52 -22.82
N GLY A 244 -3.46 -1.64 -23.37
CA GLY A 244 -4.86 -1.51 -22.96
C GLY A 244 -4.99 -1.21 -21.47
N ASP A 245 -5.70 -2.07 -20.74
CA ASP A 245 -5.95 -1.89 -19.30
C ASP A 245 -4.71 -2.13 -18.42
N TYR A 246 -3.57 -2.54 -19.00
CA TYR A 246 -2.37 -2.93 -18.28
C TYR A 246 -1.17 -2.06 -18.64
N ASP A 247 -0.46 -1.62 -17.61
CA ASP A 247 0.84 -0.94 -17.69
C ASP A 247 1.65 -1.36 -16.46
N VAL A 248 2.11 -2.59 -16.45
CA VAL A 248 2.77 -3.19 -15.29
C VAL A 248 3.84 -4.19 -15.70
N GLN A 249 4.94 -4.18 -14.98
CA GLN A 249 5.94 -5.24 -15.00
C GLN A 249 6.47 -5.50 -13.59
N TRP A 250 7.20 -6.60 -13.43
CA TRP A 250 7.84 -6.91 -12.17
C TRP A 250 9.21 -7.56 -12.34
N HIS A 251 10.00 -7.38 -11.30
CA HIS A 251 11.38 -7.85 -11.25
C HIS A 251 11.66 -8.53 -9.90
N LYS A 252 12.55 -9.51 -9.93
CA LYS A 252 13.17 -10.08 -8.73
C LYS A 252 14.54 -9.47 -8.52
N GLU A 253 15.02 -9.47 -7.29
CA GLU A 253 16.45 -9.26 -7.07
C GLU A 253 17.27 -10.44 -7.62
N SER A 254 18.54 -10.21 -7.90
CA SER A 254 19.46 -11.27 -8.31
C SER A 254 19.50 -12.40 -7.28
N ALA A 255 19.53 -13.65 -7.76
CA ALA A 255 19.78 -14.82 -6.92
C ALA A 255 21.21 -14.86 -6.35
N THR A 256 22.12 -14.06 -6.91
CA THR A 256 23.50 -13.93 -6.46
C THR A 256 23.77 -12.53 -5.88
N GLY A 257 24.58 -12.48 -4.83
CA GLY A 257 24.94 -11.25 -4.14
C GLY A 257 24.13 -10.98 -2.87
N PRO A 258 24.36 -9.83 -2.21
CA PRO A 258 23.66 -9.47 -0.98
C PRO A 258 22.16 -9.30 -1.21
N ARG A 259 21.35 -10.03 -0.44
CA ARG A 259 19.89 -9.96 -0.46
C ARG A 259 19.44 -8.65 0.20
N GLN A 260 18.52 -7.93 -0.45
CA GLN A 260 18.03 -6.64 0.06
C GLN A 260 16.80 -6.84 0.95
N PRO A 261 16.63 -6.07 2.03
CA PRO A 261 15.40 -6.09 2.81
C PRO A 261 14.18 -5.76 1.94
N GLN A 262 13.14 -6.59 2.02
CA GLN A 262 11.85 -6.33 1.36
C GLN A 262 10.71 -6.54 2.35
N ALA A 263 10.31 -5.46 3.01
CA ALA A 263 9.15 -5.42 3.90
C ALA A 263 7.87 -5.02 3.14
N ASN A 264 6.71 -5.17 3.79
CA ASN A 264 5.42 -4.64 3.34
C ASN A 264 5.36 -3.11 3.46
N GLU A 265 6.31 -2.40 2.86
CA GLU A 265 6.53 -0.96 3.04
C GLU A 265 6.82 -0.28 1.70
N ILE A 266 6.45 1.00 1.60
CA ILE A 266 6.85 1.91 0.52
C ILE A 266 7.62 3.12 1.06
N THR A 267 8.51 3.67 0.24
CA THR A 267 9.21 4.93 0.52
C THR A 267 8.36 6.13 0.15
N LEU A 268 8.25 7.10 1.05
CA LEU A 268 7.57 8.38 0.81
C LEU A 268 8.60 9.48 0.60
N ILE A 269 8.95 9.71 -0.66
CA ILE A 269 9.99 10.69 -1.02
C ILE A 269 9.49 12.09 -0.69
N ASN A 270 10.16 12.78 0.23
CA ASN A 270 9.73 14.07 0.78
C ASN A 270 8.30 14.05 1.38
N GLY A 271 7.89 12.89 1.92
CA GLY A 271 6.61 12.73 2.59
C GLY A 271 6.60 13.17 4.06
N PRO A 272 5.43 13.15 4.71
CA PRO A 272 5.28 13.41 6.15
C PRO A 272 6.04 12.43 7.06
N SER A 273 6.33 11.24 6.54
CA SER A 273 7.18 10.20 7.10
C SER A 273 8.13 9.71 6.00
N PRO A 274 9.27 9.06 6.31
CA PRO A 274 10.16 8.52 5.29
C PRO A 274 9.57 7.30 4.58
N THR A 275 8.73 6.54 5.27
CA THR A 275 8.15 5.29 4.78
C THR A 275 6.71 5.12 5.25
N LEU A 276 6.01 4.16 4.65
CA LEU A 276 4.65 3.77 5.01
C LEU A 276 4.47 2.27 4.84
N GLU A 277 4.04 1.61 5.91
CA GLU A 277 3.61 0.21 5.86
C GLU A 277 2.31 0.07 5.06
N ILE A 278 2.29 -0.90 4.15
CA ILE A 278 1.15 -1.33 3.37
C ILE A 278 0.60 -2.60 3.99
N THR A 279 -0.61 -2.50 4.52
CA THR A 279 -1.25 -3.60 5.28
C THR A 279 -2.45 -4.18 4.55
N SER A 280 -2.82 -3.60 3.40
CA SER A 280 -4.00 -4.02 2.65
C SER A 280 -3.95 -3.56 1.19
N VAL A 281 -4.89 -4.06 0.40
CA VAL A 281 -5.15 -3.66 -0.98
C VAL A 281 -6.61 -3.23 -1.08
N LEU A 282 -6.87 -2.09 -1.72
CA LEU A 282 -8.23 -1.64 -2.04
C LEU A 282 -8.41 -1.66 -3.56
N PRO A 283 -9.30 -2.52 -4.10
CA PRO A 283 -9.57 -2.56 -5.52
C PRO A 283 -10.30 -1.30 -5.99
N SER A 284 -10.30 -1.02 -7.30
CA SER A 284 -11.04 0.12 -7.86
C SER A 284 -12.53 0.15 -7.49
N THR A 285 -13.16 -1.01 -7.30
CA THR A 285 -14.57 -1.14 -6.88
C THR A 285 -14.84 -0.71 -5.44
N ALA A 286 -13.79 -0.50 -4.64
CA ALA A 286 -13.87 0.04 -3.28
C ALA A 286 -13.55 1.54 -3.19
N MET A 287 -13.20 2.15 -4.33
CA MET A 287 -12.82 3.56 -4.46
C MET A 287 -13.93 4.32 -5.18
N HIS A 288 -14.08 5.60 -4.85
CA HIS A 288 -15.16 6.44 -5.37
C HIS A 288 -14.63 7.77 -5.91
N LEU A 289 -15.43 8.40 -6.77
CA LEU A 289 -15.18 9.78 -7.17
C LEU A 289 -15.09 10.68 -5.93
N GLY A 290 -14.09 11.53 -5.87
CA GLY A 290 -13.81 12.40 -4.72
C GLY A 290 -12.96 11.75 -3.63
N ASP A 291 -12.70 10.44 -3.65
CA ASP A 291 -11.78 9.83 -2.68
C ASP A 291 -10.39 10.41 -2.76
N VAL A 292 -9.75 10.54 -1.60
CA VAL A 292 -8.38 11.02 -1.51
C VAL A 292 -7.42 9.86 -1.67
N VAL A 293 -6.52 10.00 -2.63
CA VAL A 293 -5.41 9.08 -2.87
C VAL A 293 -4.10 9.87 -2.77
N CYS A 294 -3.05 9.21 -2.30
CA CYS A 294 -1.71 9.73 -2.26
C CYS A 294 -0.79 8.89 -3.13
N LYS A 295 0.33 9.47 -3.55
CA LYS A 295 1.34 8.77 -4.32
C LYS A 295 2.74 9.10 -3.82
N SER A 296 3.73 8.33 -4.26
CA SER A 296 5.15 8.64 -4.11
C SER A 296 5.86 8.43 -5.45
N GLY A 297 6.81 9.30 -5.79
CA GLY A 297 7.50 9.31 -7.08
C GLY A 297 8.87 9.99 -6.97
N ILE A 298 9.86 9.55 -7.76
CA ILE A 298 11.23 10.08 -7.65
C ILE A 298 11.33 11.56 -8.01
N SER A 299 10.46 12.05 -8.88
CA SER A 299 10.49 13.43 -9.39
C SER A 299 9.41 14.30 -8.76
N GLY A 300 8.16 13.83 -8.78
CA GLY A 300 7.02 14.57 -8.24
C GLY A 300 6.79 14.32 -6.76
N HIS A 301 7.62 13.47 -6.12
CA HIS A 301 7.63 13.23 -4.68
C HIS A 301 6.29 12.75 -4.12
N TYR A 302 6.14 12.80 -2.80
CA TYR A 302 4.88 12.57 -2.14
C TYR A 302 3.88 13.69 -2.45
N ALA A 303 2.69 13.31 -2.91
CA ALA A 303 1.58 14.23 -3.13
C ALA A 303 0.23 13.50 -3.02
N CYS A 304 -0.82 14.22 -2.69
CA CYS A 304 -2.18 13.67 -2.60
C CYS A 304 -3.15 14.43 -3.50
N GLY A 305 -4.15 13.70 -3.99
CA GLY A 305 -5.18 14.18 -4.89
C GLY A 305 -6.55 13.58 -4.58
N THR A 306 -7.55 14.04 -5.32
CA THR A 306 -8.91 13.47 -5.29
C THR A 306 -9.25 12.82 -6.62
N ILE A 307 -9.87 11.65 -6.59
CA ILE A 307 -10.29 10.95 -7.81
C ILE A 307 -11.35 11.78 -8.54
N GLN A 308 -11.10 12.03 -9.84
CA GLN A 308 -11.96 12.82 -10.72
C GLN A 308 -12.68 11.96 -11.76
N ASP A 309 -12.12 10.79 -12.10
CA ASP A 309 -12.69 9.87 -13.07
C ASP A 309 -12.27 8.44 -12.73
N MET A 310 -13.24 7.54 -12.59
CA MET A 310 -13.01 6.12 -12.31
C MET A 310 -12.81 5.30 -13.59
N ASN A 311 -13.15 5.86 -14.76
CA ASN A 311 -13.23 5.13 -16.02
C ASN A 311 -12.70 5.97 -17.19
N SER A 312 -11.55 6.61 -17.00
CA SER A 312 -10.91 7.37 -18.07
C SER A 312 -10.41 6.40 -19.14
N MET A 313 -10.91 6.53 -20.37
CA MET A 313 -10.51 5.67 -21.48
C MET A 313 -9.50 6.36 -22.38
N SER A 314 -8.39 5.71 -22.68
CA SER A 314 -7.41 6.19 -23.65
C SER A 314 -6.85 5.02 -24.45
N ASN A 315 -6.39 5.29 -25.67
CA ASN A 315 -5.60 4.29 -26.38
C ASN A 315 -4.24 4.13 -25.68
N TYR A 316 -3.89 2.89 -25.36
CA TYR A 316 -2.59 2.52 -24.85
C TYR A 316 -2.04 1.33 -25.62
N ASN A 317 -0.92 1.54 -26.33
CA ASN A 317 -0.29 0.57 -27.22
C ASN A 317 -1.27 -0.14 -28.17
N GLY A 318 -2.18 0.64 -28.78
CA GLY A 318 -3.12 0.16 -29.80
C GLY A 318 -4.44 -0.38 -29.25
N VAL A 319 -4.58 -0.55 -27.94
CA VAL A 319 -5.77 -1.09 -27.28
C VAL A 319 -6.39 -0.01 -26.38
N ILE A 320 -7.72 0.03 -26.27
CA ILE A 320 -8.37 0.94 -25.31
C ILE A 320 -8.09 0.45 -23.89
N GLY A 321 -7.44 1.29 -23.09
CA GLY A 321 -7.22 1.10 -21.66
C GLY A 321 -8.10 2.01 -20.82
N ARG A 322 -8.36 1.59 -19.58
CA ARG A 322 -9.13 2.32 -18.57
C ARG A 322 -8.25 2.61 -17.37
N TYR A 323 -8.07 3.88 -17.03
CA TYR A 323 -7.28 4.30 -15.88
C TYR A 323 -8.12 5.15 -14.93
N ILE A 324 -7.70 5.23 -13.67
CA ILE A 324 -8.30 6.15 -12.71
C ILE A 324 -7.51 7.46 -12.76
N ARG A 325 -8.24 8.57 -12.86
CA ARG A 325 -7.68 9.92 -12.90
C ARG A 325 -7.87 10.62 -11.57
N ALA A 326 -6.81 11.19 -11.01
CA ALA A 326 -6.86 11.96 -9.78
C ALA A 326 -6.26 13.36 -9.95
N ARG A 327 -6.87 14.35 -9.32
CA ARG A 327 -6.43 15.75 -9.36
C ARG A 327 -5.74 16.14 -8.08
N ASN A 328 -4.62 16.86 -8.20
CA ASN A 328 -3.85 17.34 -7.05
C ASN A 328 -4.73 18.17 -6.09
N LEU A 329 -4.56 17.95 -4.79
CA LEU A 329 -5.17 18.80 -3.76
C LEU A 329 -4.34 20.07 -3.49
N SER A 330 -3.09 20.09 -3.93
CA SER A 330 -2.20 21.25 -3.89
C SER A 330 -2.01 21.86 -5.29
N ALA A 331 -1.39 23.04 -5.35
CA ALA A 331 -0.99 23.62 -6.64
C ALA A 331 0.08 22.76 -7.33
N GLY A 332 -0.02 22.65 -8.66
CA GLY A 332 0.96 21.95 -9.50
C GLY A 332 0.56 20.52 -9.90
N PRO A 333 1.41 19.83 -10.67
CA PRO A 333 1.16 18.47 -11.14
C PRO A 333 1.10 17.47 -9.99
N LEU A 334 0.11 16.58 -10.02
CA LEU A 334 0.06 15.43 -9.12
C LEU A 334 1.06 14.36 -9.57
N SER A 335 1.40 14.26 -10.86
CA SER A 335 2.42 13.33 -11.37
C SER A 335 3.26 14.02 -12.44
N VAL A 336 4.56 13.73 -12.47
CA VAL A 336 5.51 14.27 -13.44
C VAL A 336 6.45 13.18 -13.93
N GLU A 337 7.17 13.45 -15.02
CA GLU A 337 8.18 12.54 -15.58
C GLU A 337 9.15 12.03 -14.49
N GLY A 338 9.26 10.70 -14.39
CA GLY A 338 10.02 9.93 -13.40
C GLY A 338 9.12 9.15 -12.44
N ASP A 339 7.88 9.59 -12.26
CA ASP A 339 6.97 9.00 -11.27
C ASP A 339 6.33 7.68 -11.74
N SER A 340 6.41 7.34 -13.03
CA SER A 340 5.87 6.08 -13.57
C SER A 340 6.27 4.86 -12.75
N GLY A 341 5.30 3.99 -12.51
CA GLY A 341 5.44 2.80 -11.67
C GLY A 341 5.36 3.05 -10.18
N GLY A 342 5.45 4.31 -9.71
CA GLY A 342 5.37 4.66 -8.30
C GLY A 342 4.07 4.24 -7.64
N PRO A 343 4.05 4.03 -6.31
CA PRO A 343 2.87 3.55 -5.60
C PRO A 343 1.82 4.66 -5.48
N VAL A 344 0.56 4.28 -5.67
CA VAL A 344 -0.64 5.06 -5.33
C VAL A 344 -1.38 4.32 -4.22
N PHE A 345 -1.71 5.02 -3.15
CA PHE A 345 -2.24 4.44 -1.91
C PHE A 345 -3.30 5.33 -1.25
N SER A 346 -4.11 4.73 -0.38
CA SER A 346 -5.04 5.41 0.51
C SER A 346 -4.90 4.85 1.91
N ASN A 347 -4.46 5.68 2.87
CA ASN A 347 -3.98 5.20 4.18
C ASN A 347 -2.94 4.08 3.97
N HIS A 348 -3.09 2.94 4.63
CA HIS A 348 -2.21 1.77 4.51
C HIS A 348 -2.63 0.78 3.41
N ALA A 349 -3.45 1.22 2.46
CA ALA A 349 -3.93 0.37 1.37
C ALA A 349 -3.28 0.76 0.04
N ALA A 350 -2.73 -0.20 -0.68
CA ALA A 350 -2.36 -0.03 -2.08
C ALA A 350 -3.64 0.12 -2.93
N VAL A 351 -3.70 1.12 -3.81
CA VAL A 351 -4.84 1.36 -4.73
C VAL A 351 -4.45 1.36 -6.21
N GLY A 352 -3.16 1.56 -6.51
CA GLY A 352 -2.67 1.43 -7.89
C GLY A 352 -1.21 1.79 -8.06
N ILE A 353 -0.73 1.72 -9.31
CA ILE A 353 0.61 2.19 -9.70
C ILE A 353 0.48 3.29 -10.75
N ILE A 354 1.38 4.26 -10.70
CA ILE A 354 1.36 5.43 -11.59
C ILE A 354 1.59 4.98 -13.03
N HIS A 355 0.65 5.32 -13.91
CA HIS A 355 0.76 5.15 -15.35
C HIS A 355 1.31 6.43 -16.01
N GLY A 356 0.72 7.58 -15.66
CA GLY A 356 1.02 8.82 -16.35
C GLY A 356 0.34 10.06 -15.81
N ARG A 357 0.29 11.09 -16.65
CA ARG A 357 -0.40 12.37 -16.40
C ARG A 357 -1.20 12.81 -17.63
N GLY A 358 -2.12 13.75 -17.45
CA GLY A 358 -2.93 14.26 -18.56
C GLY A 358 -2.12 14.95 -19.66
N GLY A 359 -2.66 14.91 -20.88
CA GLY A 359 -2.05 15.53 -22.06
C GLY A 359 -2.31 17.02 -22.20
N GLU A 360 -1.50 17.71 -23.02
CA GLU A 360 -1.63 19.15 -23.26
C GLU A 360 -2.98 19.54 -23.87
N GLY A 361 -3.61 20.59 -23.32
CA GLY A 361 -4.87 21.16 -23.81
C GLY A 361 -6.13 20.48 -23.26
N THR A 362 -5.95 19.45 -22.42
CA THR A 362 -7.04 18.73 -21.77
C THR A 362 -7.70 19.53 -20.66
N GLY A 363 -6.97 20.42 -19.97
CA GLY A 363 -7.39 21.05 -18.71
C GLY A 363 -7.20 20.17 -17.47
N PHE A 364 -6.49 19.06 -17.63
CA PHE A 364 -6.07 18.12 -16.59
C PHE A 364 -4.65 17.61 -16.83
N GLU A 365 -3.80 18.44 -17.44
CA GLU A 365 -2.37 18.18 -17.73
C GLU A 365 -1.57 17.76 -16.48
N ASN A 366 -2.07 18.18 -15.33
CA ASN A 366 -1.51 18.01 -14.00
C ASN A 366 -2.17 16.87 -13.22
N ASP A 367 -3.20 16.22 -13.76
CA ASP A 367 -3.88 15.12 -13.09
C ASP A 367 -3.06 13.83 -13.28
N LEU A 368 -3.00 13.02 -12.23
CA LEU A 368 -2.41 11.68 -12.22
C LEU A 368 -3.34 10.68 -12.90
N TYR A 369 -2.77 9.75 -13.65
CA TYR A 369 -3.43 8.54 -14.14
C TYR A 369 -2.73 7.34 -13.55
N TYR A 370 -3.50 6.43 -12.96
CA TYR A 370 -2.94 5.22 -12.36
C TYR A 370 -3.71 3.97 -12.79
N MET A 371 -2.97 2.87 -12.89
CA MET A 371 -3.54 1.54 -13.11
C MET A 371 -4.06 1.02 -11.76
N PRO A 372 -5.33 0.59 -11.67
CA PRO A 372 -5.87 -0.05 -10.47
C PRO A 372 -5.05 -1.26 -10.00
N ILE A 373 -4.84 -1.36 -8.70
CA ILE A 373 -3.93 -2.32 -8.09
C ILE A 373 -4.32 -3.79 -8.34
N GLU A 374 -5.61 -4.11 -8.45
CA GLU A 374 -6.05 -5.49 -8.67
C GLU A 374 -5.54 -6.09 -9.99
N ARG A 375 -5.15 -5.24 -10.94
CA ARG A 375 -4.67 -5.65 -12.27
C ARG A 375 -3.25 -6.22 -12.24
N VAL A 376 -2.48 -6.03 -11.17
CA VAL A 376 -1.15 -6.65 -11.04
C VAL A 376 -1.22 -8.18 -11.01
N SER A 377 -2.38 -8.74 -10.66
CA SER A 377 -2.63 -10.18 -10.64
C SER A 377 -2.48 -10.85 -12.01
N VAL A 378 -2.54 -10.08 -13.12
CA VAL A 378 -2.28 -10.58 -14.47
C VAL A 378 -0.86 -11.18 -14.62
N LEU A 379 0.09 -10.73 -13.78
CA LEU A 379 1.47 -11.22 -13.75
C LEU A 379 1.67 -12.39 -12.78
N GLY A 380 0.59 -12.87 -12.12
CA GLY A 380 0.67 -13.94 -11.13
C GLY A 380 1.24 -13.52 -9.78
N VAL A 381 1.27 -12.21 -9.49
CA VAL A 381 1.83 -11.65 -8.26
C VAL A 381 0.77 -10.98 -7.38
N SER A 382 1.07 -10.89 -6.09
CA SER A 382 0.26 -10.21 -5.07
C SER A 382 1.11 -9.19 -4.31
N VAL A 383 0.50 -8.06 -3.93
CA VAL A 383 1.15 -7.04 -3.08
C VAL A 383 1.49 -7.64 -1.72
N LEU A 384 2.74 -7.45 -1.28
CA LEU A 384 3.18 -7.83 0.05
C LEU A 384 2.52 -6.90 1.08
N THR A 385 1.57 -7.45 1.83
CA THR A 385 0.74 -6.73 2.82
C THR A 385 0.96 -7.20 4.25
N GLU A 386 1.67 -8.31 4.44
CA GLU A 386 1.95 -8.88 5.74
C GLU A 386 3.43 -8.73 6.08
N ALA A 387 3.70 -8.17 7.25
CA ALA A 387 5.03 -8.19 7.85
C ALA A 387 5.45 -9.63 8.19
N PHE A 388 6.75 -9.88 8.16
CA PHE A 388 7.32 -11.15 8.63
C PHE A 388 7.33 -11.17 10.15
N GLU A 389 6.46 -11.99 10.74
CA GLU A 389 6.25 -12.05 12.19
C GLU A 389 6.05 -13.48 12.68
N VAL A 390 6.58 -13.78 13.86
CA VAL A 390 6.23 -15.00 14.62
C VAL A 390 4.86 -14.77 15.27
N THR A 391 3.88 -15.60 14.93
CA THR A 391 2.49 -15.45 15.39
C THR A 391 2.16 -16.35 16.57
N GLY A 392 3.01 -17.33 16.89
CA GLY A 392 2.79 -18.18 18.04
C GLY A 392 3.77 -19.32 18.18
N ILE A 393 4.10 -19.59 19.44
CA ILE A 393 4.80 -20.78 19.91
C ILE A 393 4.08 -21.21 21.18
N ALA A 394 3.64 -22.45 21.26
CA ALA A 394 2.88 -22.93 22.40
C ALA A 394 3.82 -23.33 23.55
N ASP A 395 3.41 -23.04 24.78
CA ASP A 395 4.02 -23.65 25.97
C ASP A 395 3.91 -25.18 25.87
N ARG A 396 4.96 -25.89 26.28
CA ARG A 396 5.04 -27.34 26.11
C ARG A 396 5.43 -28.05 27.39
N THR A 397 4.97 -29.29 27.55
CA THR A 397 5.44 -30.22 28.58
C THR A 397 5.98 -31.46 27.91
N GLU A 398 7.24 -31.79 28.15
CA GLU A 398 7.96 -32.85 27.45
C GLU A 398 8.82 -33.70 28.38
N ASN A 399 9.13 -34.92 27.95
CA ASN A 399 9.95 -35.87 28.70
C ASN A 399 11.44 -35.54 28.61
N TYR A 400 12.19 -35.82 29.68
CA TYR A 400 13.64 -35.76 29.66
C TYR A 400 14.25 -36.74 28.64
N PHE A 401 15.34 -36.29 28.02
CA PHE A 401 16.23 -37.06 27.13
C PHE A 401 15.60 -37.62 25.85
N ARG A 402 14.38 -37.20 25.51
CA ARG A 402 13.76 -37.50 24.21
C ARG A 402 13.69 -36.25 23.34
N PRO A 403 14.24 -36.28 22.12
CA PRO A 403 14.07 -35.19 21.18
C PRO A 403 12.60 -35.01 20.78
N PHE A 404 12.17 -33.78 20.60
CA PHE A 404 10.84 -33.43 20.10
C PHE A 404 10.92 -32.21 19.17
N SER A 405 9.94 -32.10 18.26
CA SER A 405 9.82 -30.97 17.34
C SER A 405 9.07 -29.82 17.99
N VAL A 406 9.56 -28.59 17.86
CA VAL A 406 8.88 -27.37 18.30
C VAL A 406 8.38 -26.61 17.08
N PRO A 407 7.06 -26.52 16.86
CA PRO A 407 6.49 -25.73 15.78
C PRO A 407 6.51 -24.24 16.12
N VAL A 408 7.06 -23.44 15.23
CA VAL A 408 7.08 -21.97 15.26
C VAL A 408 6.17 -21.47 14.15
N THR A 409 4.99 -20.99 14.52
CA THR A 409 4.06 -20.41 13.56
C THR A 409 4.48 -18.99 13.22
N TYR A 410 4.49 -18.67 11.92
CA TYR A 410 4.81 -17.35 11.40
C TYR A 410 3.82 -16.94 10.28
N ARG A 411 3.78 -15.63 9.99
CA ARG A 411 3.10 -15.04 8.82
C ARG A 411 4.07 -14.18 8.00
N GLY A 412 3.62 -13.67 6.85
CA GLY A 412 4.46 -12.90 5.93
C GLY A 412 5.27 -13.79 4.98
N VAL A 413 6.08 -13.16 4.11
CA VAL A 413 6.84 -13.85 3.06
C VAL A 413 8.34 -13.60 3.30
N PRO A 414 9.03 -14.42 4.12
CA PRO A 414 10.44 -14.20 4.38
C PRO A 414 11.33 -14.78 3.27
N LYS A 415 12.55 -14.26 3.16
CA LYS A 415 13.58 -14.82 2.26
C LYS A 415 14.31 -15.96 2.95
N PHE A 416 14.36 -17.13 2.30
CA PHE A 416 15.17 -18.24 2.76
C PHE A 416 16.64 -18.10 2.30
N PRO A 417 17.61 -18.63 3.06
CA PRO A 417 17.47 -19.36 4.33
C PRO A 417 17.01 -18.47 5.51
N ILE A 418 16.29 -19.06 6.48
CA ILE A 418 15.94 -18.40 7.74
C ILE A 418 16.97 -18.76 8.81
N GLU A 419 17.49 -17.77 9.52
CA GLU A 419 18.26 -17.94 10.75
C GLU A 419 17.28 -17.95 11.93
N LEU A 420 17.23 -19.06 12.65
CA LEU A 420 16.46 -19.23 13.88
C LEU A 420 17.43 -19.13 15.05
N THR A 421 17.24 -18.16 15.94
CA THR A 421 18.02 -17.98 17.16
C THR A 421 17.18 -18.33 18.39
N LEU A 422 17.77 -19.13 19.27
CA LEU A 422 17.20 -19.56 20.55
C LEU A 422 18.03 -18.98 21.68
N GLU A 423 17.46 -18.02 22.39
CA GLU A 423 18.01 -17.50 23.64
C GLU A 423 17.28 -18.14 24.82
N ARG A 424 17.96 -18.30 25.95
CA ARG A 424 17.38 -18.93 27.15
C ARG A 424 17.30 -17.95 28.32
N PRO A 425 16.31 -17.03 28.35
CA PRO A 425 16.11 -16.11 29.47
C PRO A 425 16.06 -16.79 30.84
N VAL A 426 15.49 -18.00 30.92
CA VAL A 426 15.49 -18.81 32.15
C VAL A 426 16.08 -20.18 31.86
N CYS A 427 17.28 -20.43 32.41
CA CYS A 427 18.00 -21.69 32.30
C CYS A 427 18.23 -22.29 33.70
N PRO A 428 17.54 -23.39 34.06
CA PRO A 428 17.63 -24.00 35.39
C PRO A 428 18.99 -24.66 35.69
N SER A 429 19.81 -24.91 34.66
CA SER A 429 21.05 -25.68 34.75
C SER A 429 22.33 -24.83 34.78
N GLY A 430 22.25 -23.49 34.79
CA GLY A 430 23.40 -22.58 34.76
C GLY A 430 23.31 -21.53 33.65
N PRO A 431 24.39 -20.86 33.25
CA PRO A 431 24.38 -20.03 32.05
C PRO A 431 24.19 -20.92 30.81
N CYS A 432 23.24 -20.53 29.97
CA CYS A 432 22.92 -21.23 28.75
C CYS A 432 23.35 -20.39 27.55
N GLU A 433 24.23 -20.94 26.72
CA GLU A 433 24.62 -20.29 25.47
C GLU A 433 23.44 -20.27 24.49
N PRO A 434 23.26 -19.17 23.73
CA PRO A 434 22.28 -19.14 22.66
C PRO A 434 22.64 -20.17 21.59
N ALA A 435 21.61 -20.69 20.92
CA ALA A 435 21.78 -21.59 19.79
C ALA A 435 21.22 -20.95 18.52
N THR A 436 21.85 -21.24 17.39
CA THR A 436 21.39 -20.77 16.09
C THR A 436 21.30 -21.94 15.12
N GLU A 437 20.21 -22.00 14.38
CA GLU A 437 19.96 -22.97 13.32
C GLU A 437 19.60 -22.26 12.01
N THR A 438 20.09 -22.77 10.89
CA THR A 438 19.76 -22.25 9.57
C THR A 438 18.79 -23.18 8.86
N LEU A 439 17.59 -22.67 8.59
CA LEU A 439 16.53 -23.37 7.87
C LEU A 439 16.61 -22.96 6.39
N SER A 440 17.25 -23.80 5.58
CA SER A 440 17.53 -23.50 4.17
C SER A 440 16.38 -23.82 3.23
N GLU A 441 15.57 -24.81 3.57
CA GLU A 441 14.46 -25.22 2.72
C GLU A 441 13.28 -24.28 2.93
N LYS A 442 12.69 -23.86 1.81
CA LYS A 442 11.47 -23.06 1.81
C LYS A 442 10.33 -23.89 2.38
N THR A 443 10.01 -23.69 3.65
CA THR A 443 8.95 -24.42 4.35
C THR A 443 7.79 -23.49 4.69
N PRO A 444 6.53 -23.84 4.38
CA PRO A 444 5.39 -23.09 4.87
C PRO A 444 5.33 -23.12 6.41
N SER A 445 4.69 -22.12 7.01
CA SER A 445 4.40 -22.11 8.44
C SER A 445 3.62 -23.37 8.86
N PRO A 446 3.98 -24.04 9.97
CA PRO A 446 5.05 -23.69 10.91
C PRO A 446 6.45 -24.14 10.48
N LEU A 447 7.48 -23.38 10.87
CA LEU A 447 8.86 -23.86 10.90
C LEU A 447 9.05 -24.79 12.10
N ASN A 448 9.93 -25.77 11.99
CA ASN A 448 10.20 -26.72 13.06
C ASN A 448 11.68 -26.73 13.38
N TYR A 449 12.02 -26.70 14.67
CA TYR A 449 13.34 -27.05 15.15
C TYR A 449 13.24 -28.18 16.17
N THR A 450 14.34 -28.89 16.37
CA THR A 450 14.40 -30.00 17.33
C THR A 450 14.93 -29.51 18.67
N TRP A 451 14.30 -29.96 19.75
CA TRP A 451 14.74 -29.69 21.11
C TRP A 451 14.81 -30.96 21.93
N VAL A 452 15.58 -30.94 23.03
CA VAL A 452 15.66 -32.04 23.99
C VAL A 452 15.72 -31.49 25.41
N CYS A 453 14.87 -32.02 26.28
CA CYS A 453 14.93 -31.73 27.71
C CYS A 453 16.16 -32.41 28.32
N PHE A 454 17.03 -31.65 28.98
CA PHE A 454 18.23 -32.16 29.64
C PHE A 454 18.24 -31.81 31.14
N TYR A 455 18.79 -32.71 31.96
CA TYR A 455 19.03 -32.49 33.39
C TYR A 455 20.54 -32.57 33.66
N PRO A 456 21.18 -31.54 34.25
CA PRO A 456 22.62 -31.50 34.49
C PRO A 456 23.02 -32.42 35.64
N ILE A 457 23.22 -33.70 35.35
CA ILE A 457 23.60 -34.74 36.32
C ILE A 457 24.92 -34.41 37.05
N VAL A 458 25.82 -33.67 36.40
CA VAL A 458 27.17 -33.36 36.93
C VAL A 458 27.14 -32.33 38.07
N LEU A 459 26.10 -31.49 38.16
CA LEU A 459 25.99 -30.42 39.17
C LEU A 459 25.33 -30.88 40.47
N TYR A 460 24.66 -32.04 40.50
CA TYR A 460 23.91 -32.53 41.66
C TYR A 460 24.14 -34.03 41.92
N PRO A 461 25.27 -34.44 42.55
CA PRO A 461 25.47 -35.80 43.02
C PRO A 461 24.82 -36.03 44.41
N PRO A 462 24.12 -37.15 44.65
CA PRO A 462 23.81 -38.24 43.72
C PRO A 462 22.68 -37.88 42.72
N PRO A 463 22.67 -38.47 41.50
CA PRO A 463 21.61 -38.21 40.53
C PRO A 463 20.24 -38.57 41.08
N VAL A 464 19.30 -37.61 41.04
CA VAL A 464 17.89 -37.85 41.39
C VAL A 464 17.20 -38.49 40.17
N ILE A 465 16.66 -39.69 40.35
CA ILE A 465 15.97 -40.45 39.30
C ILE A 465 14.55 -40.79 39.80
N PRO A 466 13.48 -40.37 39.08
CA PRO A 466 13.51 -39.52 37.88
C PRO A 466 13.94 -38.07 38.22
N PRO A 467 14.51 -37.32 37.26
CA PRO A 467 14.85 -35.92 37.47
C PRO A 467 13.63 -35.09 37.91
N PRO A 468 13.79 -34.11 38.83
CA PRO A 468 12.68 -33.25 39.23
C PRO A 468 12.17 -32.42 38.03
N PRO A 469 10.90 -31.98 38.02
CA PRO A 469 10.39 -31.10 36.98
C PRO A 469 11.18 -29.79 36.91
N LEU A 470 11.53 -29.36 35.69
CA LEU A 470 12.22 -28.10 35.43
C LEU A 470 11.43 -27.30 34.39
N THR A 471 11.46 -25.97 34.52
CA THR A 471 10.86 -25.07 33.53
C THR A 471 11.93 -24.21 32.90
N TRP A 472 12.03 -24.30 31.59
CA TRP A 472 12.86 -23.47 30.74
C TRP A 472 12.00 -22.34 30.20
N ARG A 473 12.58 -21.15 30.04
CA ARG A 473 12.00 -20.09 29.23
C ARG A 473 12.92 -19.85 28.05
N GLU A 474 12.38 -20.09 26.87
CA GLU A 474 13.07 -19.96 25.60
C GLU A 474 12.53 -18.73 24.89
N ARG A 475 13.39 -18.01 24.18
CA ARG A 475 13.05 -16.89 23.31
C ARG A 475 13.51 -17.22 21.90
N VAL A 476 12.58 -17.24 20.97
CA VAL A 476 12.83 -17.53 19.57
C VAL A 476 12.82 -16.25 18.76
N THR A 477 13.85 -16.04 17.96
CA THR A 477 13.92 -14.98 16.95
C THR A 477 14.10 -15.62 15.58
N LEU A 478 13.29 -15.22 14.60
CA LEU A 478 13.49 -15.62 13.20
C LEU A 478 14.03 -14.43 12.42
N LYS A 479 15.08 -14.65 11.65
CA LYS A 479 15.68 -13.64 10.78
C LYS A 479 15.82 -14.19 9.37
N ASP A 480 15.33 -13.44 8.39
CA ASP A 480 15.35 -13.87 7.00
C ASP A 480 16.71 -13.61 6.33
N ALA A 481 16.90 -14.13 5.13
CA ALA A 481 18.15 -14.02 4.38
C ALA A 481 18.52 -12.58 3.97
N SER A 482 17.59 -11.62 4.06
CA SER A 482 17.88 -10.19 3.89
C SER A 482 18.20 -9.46 5.19
N GLY A 483 18.06 -10.14 6.32
CA GLY A 483 18.32 -9.61 7.65
C GLY A 483 17.11 -9.01 8.34
N ILE A 484 15.90 -9.14 7.79
CA ILE A 484 14.67 -8.76 8.48
C ILE A 484 14.43 -9.76 9.62
N ALA A 485 14.42 -9.27 10.85
CA ALA A 485 14.14 -10.07 12.04
C ALA A 485 12.69 -9.85 12.49
N ALA A 486 11.97 -10.94 12.72
CA ALA A 486 10.69 -10.92 13.41
C ALA A 486 10.90 -10.58 14.90
N GLU A 487 9.89 -9.97 15.52
CA GLU A 487 9.91 -9.71 16.96
C GLU A 487 10.09 -11.02 17.76
N PRO A 488 10.97 -11.05 18.78
CA PRO A 488 11.22 -12.26 19.53
C PRO A 488 10.00 -12.72 20.33
N VAL A 489 9.74 -14.03 20.33
CA VAL A 489 8.62 -14.64 21.08
C VAL A 489 9.16 -15.58 22.14
N GLU A 490 8.67 -15.42 23.37
CA GLU A 490 9.01 -16.29 24.49
C GLU A 490 7.95 -17.37 24.71
N TYR A 491 8.39 -18.57 25.08
CA TYR A 491 7.51 -19.66 25.51
C TYR A 491 8.16 -20.44 26.66
N ASN A 492 7.33 -21.11 27.45
CA ASN A 492 7.78 -21.98 28.54
C ASN A 492 7.83 -23.43 28.08
N LEU A 493 8.93 -24.11 28.43
CA LEU A 493 9.10 -25.54 28.24
C LEU A 493 9.25 -26.21 29.60
N HIS A 494 8.26 -27.02 29.96
CA HIS A 494 8.25 -27.83 31.17
C HIS A 494 8.82 -29.21 30.88
N CYS A 495 9.98 -29.51 31.42
CA CYS A 495 10.60 -30.82 31.34
C CYS A 495 10.20 -31.65 32.55
N SER A 496 9.52 -32.78 32.34
CA SER A 496 9.09 -33.68 33.41
C SER A 496 8.90 -35.09 32.89
N GLY A 497 9.16 -36.09 33.75
CA GLY A 497 9.08 -37.49 33.35
C GLY A 497 10.33 -37.95 32.59
N CYS A 498 10.74 -39.19 32.84
CA CYS A 498 11.87 -39.81 32.16
C CYS A 498 11.50 -41.28 31.86
N PRO A 499 10.84 -41.54 30.72
CA PRO A 499 10.33 -42.87 30.38
C PRO A 499 11.42 -43.94 30.29
N ASP A 500 12.65 -43.53 29.96
CA ASP A 500 13.80 -44.41 29.74
C ASP A 500 14.83 -44.35 30.88
N CYS A 501 14.49 -43.70 32.02
CA CYS A 501 15.36 -43.70 33.20
C CYS A 501 15.25 -45.04 33.95
N PRO A 502 16.36 -45.51 34.55
CA PRO A 502 16.40 -46.75 35.32
C PRO A 502 15.60 -46.69 36.63
#